data_AF-M5W8P9-F1
#
_entry.id   AF-M5W8P9-F1
#
_cell.length_a   1.000
_cell.length_b   1.000
_cell.length_c   1.000
_cell.angle_alpha   90.00
_cell.angle_beta   90.00
_cell.angle_gamma   90.00
#
_symmetry.space_group_name_H-M   'P 1'
#
loop_
_entity.id
_entity.type
_entity.pdbx_description
1 polymer ?
#
loop_
_entity_poly.entity_id
_entity_poly.type
_entity_poly.pdbx_seq_one_letter_code
_entity_poly.pdbx_strand_id
1 'polypeptide(L)' 'MKGIVIAMLVVLVLAHLMVQQGEAVNCGQVNSNLAPCVTYLTSGGVPPEACCKGVENIKAIAQTTADRR' A
#
# COMPACT_ATOMS: atom_id res chain seq x y z
N MET A 1 -7.10 -34.22 -18.67
CA MET A 1 -7.98 -33.24 -17.96
C MET A 1 -7.31 -32.62 -16.74
N LYS A 2 -6.83 -33.40 -15.76
CA LYS A 2 -6.17 -32.86 -14.54
C LYS A 2 -4.97 -31.94 -14.82
N GLY A 3 -4.10 -32.32 -15.76
CA GLY A 3 -2.91 -31.52 -16.11
C GLY A 3 -3.22 -30.18 -16.78
N ILE A 4 -4.33 -30.09 -17.52
CA ILE A 4 -4.77 -28.84 -18.17
C ILE A 4 -5.26 -27.85 -17.10
N VAL A 5 -6.03 -28.34 -16.11
CA VAL A 5 -6.52 -27.52 -15.00
C VAL A 5 -5.34 -26.97 -14.17
N ILE A 6 -4.34 -27.81 -13.89
CA ILE A 6 -3.14 -27.40 -13.17
C ILE A 6 -2.35 -26.35 -13.98
N ALA A 7 -2.16 -26.56 -15.27
CA ALA A 7 -1.47 -25.61 -16.14
C ALA A 7 -2.19 -24.25 -16.20
N MET A 8 -3.52 -24.25 -16.31
CA MET A 8 -4.31 -23.01 -16.30
C MET A 8 -4.21 -22.26 -14.97
N LEU A 9 -4.26 -22.98 -13.84
CA LEU A 9 -4.09 -22.36 -12.52
C LEU A 9 -2.71 -21.73 -12.35
N VAL A 10 -1.65 -22.40 -12.81
CA VAL A 10 -0.28 -21.87 -12.75
C VAL A 10 -0.15 -20.60 -13.61
N VAL A 11 -0.68 -20.61 -14.84
CA VAL A 11 -0.66 -19.43 -15.73
C VAL A 11 -1.42 -18.26 -15.12
N LEU A 12 -2.57 -18.51 -14.49
CA LEU A 12 -3.33 -17.47 -13.79
C LEU A 12 -2.52 -16.89 -12.64
N VAL A 13 -1.93 -17.71 -11.76
CA VAL A 13 -1.11 -17.21 -10.63
C VAL A 13 0.07 -16.36 -11.13
N LEU A 14 0.76 -16.81 -12.18
CA LEU A 14 1.86 -16.05 -12.79
C LEU A 14 1.39 -14.72 -13.41
N ALA A 15 0.22 -14.69 -14.04
CA ALA A 15 -0.36 -13.45 -14.58
C ALA A 15 -0.72 -12.44 -13.48
N HIS A 16 -1.20 -12.90 -12.31
CA HIS A 16 -1.48 -12.02 -11.17
C HIS A 16 -0.18 -11.47 -10.55
N LEU A 17 0.91 -12.23 -10.57
CA LEU A 17 2.21 -11.79 -10.08
C LEU A 17 2.84 -10.70 -10.98
N MET A 18 2.46 -10.64 -12.25
CA MET A 18 2.88 -9.61 -13.22
C MET A 18 2.07 -8.30 -13.08
N VAL A 19 1.01 -8.27 -12.26
CA VAL A 19 0.35 -7.01 -11.91
C VAL A 19 1.33 -6.20 -11.09
N GLN A 20 1.65 -5.03 -11.61
CA GLN A 20 2.68 -4.10 -11.17
C GLN A 20 2.75 -3.98 -9.64
N GLN A 21 3.65 -4.76 -9.04
CA GLN A 21 3.92 -4.77 -7.61
C GLN A 21 4.55 -3.42 -7.28
N GLY A 22 3.75 -2.45 -6.85
CA GLY A 22 4.18 -1.07 -6.59
C GLY A 22 3.14 0.00 -6.91
N GLU A 23 2.09 -0.31 -7.69
CA GLU A 23 0.99 0.64 -7.98
C GLU A 23 -0.19 0.53 -7.00
N ALA A 24 -0.15 -0.41 -6.04
CA ALA A 24 -1.24 -0.59 -5.08
C ALA A 24 -1.40 0.62 -4.13
N VAL A 25 -0.30 1.31 -3.83
CA VAL A 25 -0.29 2.53 -3.02
C VAL A 25 0.05 3.71 -3.92
N ASN A 26 -0.83 4.71 -3.99
CA ASN A 26 -0.60 5.93 -4.79
C ASN A 26 -0.39 7.17 -3.92
N CYS A 27 0.26 8.19 -4.50
CA CYS A 27 0.58 9.45 -3.81
C CYS A 27 -0.65 10.20 -3.28
N GLY A 28 -1.79 10.12 -3.96
CA GLY A 28 -3.04 10.73 -3.50
C GLY A 28 -3.50 10.09 -2.18
N GLN A 29 -3.45 8.76 -2.08
CA GLN A 29 -3.78 8.04 -0.86
C GLN A 29 -2.80 8.34 0.28
N VAL A 30 -1.50 8.45 -0.01
CA VAL A 30 -0.50 8.86 0.98
C VAL A 30 -0.75 10.29 1.46
N ASN A 31 -0.98 11.23 0.55
CA ASN A 31 -1.25 12.62 0.88
C ASN A 31 -2.50 12.79 1.72
N SER A 32 -3.59 12.09 1.40
CA SER A 32 -4.82 12.16 2.20
C SER A 32 -4.63 11.63 3.62
N ASN A 33 -3.85 10.57 3.79
CA ASN A 33 -3.53 10.02 5.12
C ASN A 33 -2.59 10.93 5.92
N LEU A 34 -1.67 11.65 5.27
CA LEU A 34 -0.73 12.57 5.93
C LEU A 34 -1.24 14.01 6.08
N ALA A 35 -2.35 14.39 5.42
CA ALA A 35 -2.96 15.71 5.57
C ALA A 35 -3.15 16.16 7.04
N PRO A 36 -3.65 15.33 7.98
CA PRO A 36 -3.75 15.72 9.39
C PRO A 36 -2.39 15.84 10.11
N CYS A 37 -1.29 15.38 9.52
CA CYS A 37 0.06 15.46 10.10
C CYS A 37 0.76 16.79 9.79
N VAL A 38 0.25 17.61 8.87
CA VAL A 38 0.98 18.78 8.34
C VAL A 38 1.51 19.68 9.45
N THR A 39 0.67 20.08 10.41
CA THR A 39 1.10 20.95 11.51
C THR A 39 2.20 20.32 12.36
N TYR A 40 2.11 19.02 12.65
CA TYR A 40 3.15 18.30 13.39
C TYR A 40 4.45 18.24 12.58
N LEU A 41 4.37 17.97 11.28
CA LEU A 41 5.53 17.87 10.39
C LEU A 41 6.23 19.23 10.20
N THR A 42 5.49 20.33 10.18
CA THR A 42 6.04 21.67 9.95
C THR A 42 6.47 22.40 11.22
N SER A 43 5.82 22.12 12.34
CA SER A 43 5.93 22.94 13.56
C SER A 43 6.24 22.12 14.82
N GLY A 44 6.30 20.78 14.72
CA GLY A 44 6.54 19.89 15.84
C GLY A 44 5.35 19.80 16.80
N GLY A 45 5.61 19.36 18.03
CA GLY A 45 4.60 19.20 19.07
C GLY A 45 4.03 17.78 19.15
N VAL A 46 2.80 17.63 19.65
CA VAL A 46 2.12 16.33 19.76
C VAL A 46 1.31 16.08 18.48
N PRO A 47 1.49 14.93 17.80
CA PRO A 47 0.72 14.63 16.61
C PRO A 47 -0.78 14.47 16.96
N PRO A 48 -1.70 15.03 16.15
CA PRO A 48 -3.13 14.77 16.31
C PRO A 48 -3.42 13.27 16.19
N GLU A 49 -4.45 12.78 16.88
CA GLU A 49 -4.87 11.37 16.79
C GLU A 49 -5.15 10.94 15.34
N ALA A 50 -5.72 11.84 14.54
CA ALA A 50 -5.95 11.63 13.12
C ALA A 50 -4.65 11.43 12.32
N CYS A 51 -3.56 12.10 12.70
CA CYS A 51 -2.25 11.88 12.08
C CYS A 51 -1.74 10.46 12.37
N CYS A 52 -1.81 10.02 13.63
CA CYS A 52 -1.39 8.67 14.01
C CYS A 52 -2.20 7.60 13.25
N LYS A 53 -3.53 7.75 13.19
CA LYS A 53 -4.41 6.85 12.42
C LYS A 53 -4.06 6.83 10.93
N GLY A 54 -3.74 7.99 10.35
CA GLY A 54 -3.30 8.08 8.95
C GLY A 54 -2.00 7.34 8.70
N VAL A 55 -1.01 7.49 9.57
CA VAL A 55 0.28 6.78 9.49
C VAL A 55 0.10 5.27 9.67
N GLU A 56 -0.76 4.84 10.61
CA GLU A 56 -1.11 3.43 10.78
C GLU A 56 -1.76 2.84 9.52
N ASN A 57 -2.65 3.59 8.87
CA ASN A 57 -3.26 3.16 7.62
C ASN A 57 -2.22 3.01 6.50
N ILE A 58 -1.30 3.97 6.35
CA ILE A 58 -0.18 3.87 5.38
C ILE A 58 0.65 2.60 5.64
N LYS A 59 0.97 2.32 6.91
CA LYS A 59 1.68 1.11 7.30
C LYS A 59 0.90 -0.17 6.95
N ALA A 60 -0.43 -0.15 7.08
CA ALA A 60 -1.28 -1.30 6.79
C ALA A 60 -1.38 -1.59 5.28
N ILE A 61 -1.41 -0.55 4.44
CA ILE A 61 -1.51 -0.69 2.97
C ILE A 61 -0.15 -0.91 2.30
N ALA A 62 0.95 -0.39 2.85
CA ALA A 62 2.30 -0.53 2.29
C ALA A 62 2.99 -1.81 2.79
N GLN A 63 2.44 -2.98 2.41
CA GLN A 63 2.84 -4.28 2.95
C GLN A 63 4.16 -4.78 2.38
N THR A 64 4.44 -4.52 1.11
CA THR A 64 5.65 -5.01 0.45
C THR A 64 6.75 -3.96 0.41
N THR A 65 7.97 -4.39 0.09
CA THR A 65 9.08 -3.46 -0.15
C THR A 65 8.85 -2.59 -1.38
N ALA A 66 8.06 -3.06 -2.35
CA ALA A 66 7.71 -2.26 -3.51
C ALA A 66 6.75 -1.12 -3.13
N ASP A 67 5.73 -1.37 -2.31
CA ASP A 67 4.78 -0.34 -1.86
C ASP A 67 5.41 0.76 -0.98
N ARG A 68 6.57 0.48 -0.38
CA ARG A 68 7.30 1.41 0.50
C ARG A 68 8.36 2.24 -0.21
N ARG A 69 8.63 1.97 -1.49
CA ARG A 69 9.65 2.66 -2.29
C ARG A 69 9.01 3.78 -3.11
#